data_AF-A0A654ZPN7-F1
#
_entry.id   AF-A0A654ZPN7-F1
#
_cell.length_a   1.000
_cell.length_b   1.000
_cell.length_c   1.000
_cell.angle_alpha   90.00
_cell.angle_beta   90.00
_cell.angle_gamma   90.00
#
_symmetry.space_group_name_H-M   'P 1'
#
loop_
_entity.id
_entity.type
_entity.pdbx_description
1 polymer ?
#
loop_
_entity_poly.entity_id
_entity_poly.type
_entity_poly.pdbx_seq_one_letter_code
_entity_poly.pdbx_strand_id
1 'polypeptide(L)'
;MVVSNVPGPREPRYLGRWRVDQWFSTGQISHGATLNMTVWSYCDQFNLCVMADAVAVRNTWELLGGFRASHEELLAAARAQATPKEMAT
;
A
#
# COMPACT_ATOMS: atom_id res chain seq x y z
N MET A 1 14.52 -7.67 -4.57
CA MET A 1 13.20 -7.01 -4.50
C MET A 1 13.41 -5.57 -4.04
N VAL A 2 12.62 -4.64 -4.57
CA VAL A 2 12.66 -3.22 -4.18
C VAL A 2 11.32 -2.85 -3.53
N VAL A 3 11.37 -2.12 -2.43
CA VAL A 3 10.19 -1.55 -1.75
C VAL A 3 10.40 -0.05 -1.59
N SER A 4 9.40 0.75 -1.96
CA SER A 4 9.41 2.20 -1.79
C SER A 4 8.13 2.69 -1.09
N ASN A 5 8.28 3.72 -0.26
CA ASN A 5 7.18 4.39 0.42
C ASN A 5 7.29 5.89 0.13
N VAL A 6 6.39 6.39 -0.72
CA VAL A 6 6.46 7.75 -1.24
C VAL A 6 5.29 8.57 -0.70
N PRO A 7 5.56 9.61 0.11
CA PRO A 7 4.52 10.53 0.55
C PRO A 7 3.92 11.27 -0.65
N GLY A 8 2.62 11.12 -0.88
CA GLY A 8 1.91 11.90 -1.89
C GLY A 8 1.11 13.07 -1.30
N PRO A 9 0.29 13.73 -2.13
CA PRO A 9 -0.49 14.89 -1.71
C PRO A 9 -1.46 14.57 -0.58
N ARG A 10 -1.49 15.43 0.44
CA ARG A 10 -2.45 15.32 1.57
C ARG A 10 -3.84 15.88 1.25
N GLU A 11 -3.94 16.70 0.20
CA GLU A 11 -5.19 17.34 -0.22
C GLU A 11 -5.62 16.84 -1.60
N PRO A 12 -6.94 16.80 -1.89
CA PRO A 12 -7.45 16.39 -3.19
C PRO A 12 -6.83 17.18 -4.34
N ARG A 13 -6.47 16.49 -5.41
CA ARG A 13 -5.98 17.09 -6.66
C ARG A 13 -7.04 17.02 -7.74
N TYR A 14 -6.96 17.95 -8.68
CA TYR A 14 -7.95 18.10 -9.74
C TYR A 14 -7.29 18.28 -11.11
N LEU A 15 -7.85 17.63 -12.12
CA LEU A 15 -7.60 17.94 -13.53
C LEU A 15 -8.80 18.73 -14.06
N GLY A 16 -8.69 20.06 -14.05
CA GLY A 16 -9.85 20.92 -14.28
C GLY A 16 -10.93 20.70 -13.21
N ARG A 17 -12.12 20.24 -13.62
CA ARG A 17 -13.22 19.91 -12.70
C ARG A 17 -13.20 18.47 -12.15
N TRP A 18 -12.29 17.63 -12.62
CA TRP A 18 -12.25 16.22 -12.27
C TRP A 18 -11.35 16.00 -11.07
N ARG A 19 -11.90 15.51 -9.95
CA ARG A 19 -11.13 15.12 -8.78
C ARG A 19 -10.35 13.84 -9.09
N VAL A 20 -9.06 13.82 -8.77
CA VAL A 20 -8.25 12.59 -8.77
C VAL A 20 -8.76 11.69 -7.66
N ASP A 21 -9.19 10.48 -8.02
CA ASP A 21 -9.73 9.50 -7.07
C ASP A 21 -8.63 8.75 -6.34
N GLN A 22 -7.63 8.27 -7.10
CA GLN A 22 -6.52 7.47 -6.59
C GLN A 22 -5.20 7.95 -7.20
N TRP A 23 -4.11 7.72 -6.47
CA TRP A 23 -2.75 8.06 -6.89
C TRP A 23 -1.86 6.82 -6.83
N PHE A 24 -1.34 6.40 -7.97
CA PHE A 24 -0.54 5.18 -8.10
C PHE A 24 0.71 5.44 -8.94
N SER A 25 1.76 4.67 -8.67
CA SER A 25 2.96 4.59 -9.51
C SER A 25 3.69 3.29 -9.22
N THR A 26 4.55 2.88 -10.15
CA THR A 26 5.43 1.73 -9.99
C THR A 26 6.86 2.16 -10.27
N GLY A 27 7.79 1.70 -9.43
CA GLY A 27 9.20 1.72 -9.82
C GLY A 27 9.48 0.75 -10.96
N GLN A 28 10.68 0.85 -11.52
CA GLN A 28 11.15 -0.02 -12.59
C GLN A 28 11.50 -1.43 -12.10
N ILE A 29 11.43 -2.39 -13.03
CA ILE A 29 12.04 -3.71 -12.92
C ILE A 29 13.41 -3.65 -13.58
N SER A 30 14.43 -4.20 -12.92
CA SER A 30 15.81 -4.22 -13.42
C SER A 30 16.44 -5.59 -13.21
N HIS A 31 17.54 -5.86 -13.91
CA HIS A 31 18.29 -7.10 -13.73
C HIS A 31 18.70 -7.28 -12.26
N GLY A 32 18.38 -8.43 -11.67
CA GLY A 32 18.57 -8.72 -10.24
C GLY A 32 17.47 -8.20 -9.30
N ALA A 33 16.53 -7.39 -9.79
CA ALA A 33 15.38 -6.89 -9.03
C ALA A 33 14.08 -7.08 -9.83
N THR A 34 13.62 -8.33 -9.86
CA THR A 34 12.45 -8.78 -10.63
C THR A 34 11.09 -8.49 -9.99
N LEU A 35 11.07 -7.89 -8.79
CA LEU A 35 9.87 -7.52 -8.05
C LEU A 35 10.04 -6.13 -7.43
N ASN A 36 9.07 -5.27 -7.69
CA ASN A 36 8.97 -3.92 -7.16
C ASN A 36 7.60 -3.73 -6.47
N MET A 37 7.63 -3.27 -5.23
CA MET A 37 6.45 -2.87 -4.48
C MET A 37 6.56 -1.38 -4.15
N THR A 38 5.64 -0.57 -4.67
CA THR A 38 5.66 0.89 -4.48
C THR A 38 4.39 1.32 -3.77
N VAL A 39 4.55 2.06 -2.68
CA VAL A 39 3.45 2.69 -1.95
C VAL A 39 3.45 4.18 -2.22
N TRP A 40 2.26 4.72 -2.47
CA TRP A 40 1.97 6.15 -2.40
C TRP A 40 0.87 6.43 -1.38
N SER A 41 1.00 7.50 -0.61
CA SER A 41 -0.15 8.05 0.11
C SER A 41 -0.90 9.07 -0.76
N TYR A 42 -2.22 9.15 -0.63
CA TYR A 42 -3.02 10.22 -1.23
C TYR A 42 -4.23 10.52 -0.39
N CYS A 43 -4.34 11.76 0.10
CA CYS A 43 -5.31 12.12 1.14
C CYS A 43 -5.21 11.16 2.34
N ASP A 44 -6.28 10.40 2.60
CA ASP A 44 -6.43 9.39 3.64
C ASP A 44 -6.18 7.96 3.15
N GLN A 45 -5.74 7.80 1.90
CA GLN A 45 -5.52 6.51 1.25
C GLN A 45 -4.06 6.07 1.34
N PHE A 46 -3.89 4.74 1.40
CA PHE A 46 -2.62 4.05 1.27
C PHE A 46 -2.68 3.16 0.02
N ASN A 47 -1.96 3.55 -1.02
CA ASN A 47 -2.07 2.97 -2.34
C ASN A 47 -0.83 2.12 -2.67
N LEU A 48 -0.98 0.80 -2.62
CA LEU A 48 0.07 -0.17 -2.91
C LEU A 48 0.00 -0.68 -4.35
N CYS A 49 1.11 -0.60 -5.07
CA CYS A 49 1.30 -1.22 -6.39
C CYS A 49 2.36 -2.32 -6.34
N VAL A 50 2.14 -3.39 -7.09
CA VAL A 50 3.09 -4.49 -7.27
C VAL A 50 3.36 -4.66 -8.75
N MET A 51 4.63 -4.51 -9.15
CA MET A 51 5.12 -4.75 -10.50
C MET A 51 6.17 -5.84 -10.44
N ALA A 52 6.16 -6.78 -11.38
CA ALA A 52 7.13 -7.86 -11.41
C ALA A 52 7.38 -8.39 -12.82
N ASP A 53 8.54 -9.02 -12.99
CA ASP A 53 8.79 -9.91 -14.12
C ASP A 53 7.85 -11.13 -14.04
N ALA A 54 7.14 -11.42 -15.13
CA ALA A 54 6.10 -12.45 -15.16
C ALA A 54 6.64 -13.89 -15.08
N VAL A 55 7.91 -14.12 -15.42
CA VAL A 55 8.56 -15.43 -15.27
C VAL A 55 8.91 -15.66 -13.80
N ALA A 56 9.40 -14.62 -13.12
CA ALA A 56 9.76 -14.68 -11.71
C ALA A 56 8.52 -14.73 -10.79
N VAL A 57 7.49 -13.92 -11.08
CA VAL A 57 6.25 -13.84 -10.30
C VAL A 57 5.05 -13.95 -11.25
N ARG A 58 4.45 -15.14 -11.30
CA ARG A 58 3.35 -15.43 -12.23
C ARG A 58 2.05 -14.70 -11.91
N ASN A 59 1.82 -14.39 -10.63
CA ASN A 59 0.59 -13.75 -10.18
C ASN A 59 0.87 -12.73 -9.07
N THR A 60 0.95 -11.45 -9.44
CA THR A 60 1.18 -10.36 -8.48
C THR A 60 -0.02 -10.10 -7.56
N TRP A 61 -1.22 -10.55 -7.92
CA TRP A 61 -2.41 -10.39 -7.10
C TRP A 61 -2.37 -11.23 -5.81
N GLU A 62 -1.66 -12.36 -5.83
CA GLU A 62 -1.43 -13.15 -4.61
C GLU A 62 -0.61 -12.35 -3.59
N LEU A 63 0.35 -11.53 -4.03
CA LEU A 63 1.14 -10.66 -3.15
C LEU A 63 0.29 -9.54 -2.55
N LEU A 64 -0.58 -8.91 -3.35
CA LEU A 64 -1.54 -7.92 -2.84
C LEU A 64 -2.55 -8.55 -1.86
N GLY A 65 -3.03 -9.75 -2.16
CA GLY A 65 -3.91 -10.52 -1.29
C GLY A 65 -3.24 -10.86 0.05
N GLY A 66 -1.99 -11.32 0.00
CA GLY A 66 -1.18 -11.61 1.18
C GLY A 66 -0.93 -10.37 2.03
N PHE A 67 -0.57 -9.24 1.42
CA PHE A 67 -0.41 -7.98 2.14
C PHE A 67 -1.69 -7.59 2.91
N ARG A 68 -2.85 -7.67 2.26
CA ARG A 68 -4.13 -7.38 2.90
C ARG A 68 -4.42 -8.34 4.06
N ALA A 69 -4.20 -9.64 3.86
CA ALA A 69 -4.43 -10.65 4.90
C ALA A 69 -3.53 -10.40 6.13
N SER A 70 -2.24 -10.14 5.93
CA SER A 70 -1.30 -9.83 7.02
C SER A 70 -1.65 -8.51 7.71
N HIS A 71 -2.14 -7.51 6.99
CA HIS A 71 -2.60 -6.26 7.60
C HIS A 71 -3.81 -6.49 8.53
N GLU A 72 -4.79 -7.30 8.10
CA GLU A 72 -5.93 -7.66 8.94
C GLU A 72 -5.50 -8.45 10.18
N GLU A 73 -4.56 -9.37 10.05
CA GLU A 73 -3.99 -10.12 11.18
C GLU A 73 -3.33 -9.17 12.20
N LEU A 74 -2.53 -8.21 11.73
CA LEU A 74 -1.91 -7.20 12.57
C LEU A 74 -2.94 -6.31 13.28
N LEU A 75 -4.00 -5.89 12.58
CA LEU A 75 -5.08 -5.13 13.18
C LEU A 75 -5.82 -5.94 14.25
N ALA A 76 -6.06 -7.23 14.02
CA ALA A 76 -6.68 -8.11 15.00
C ALA A 76 -5.80 -8.26 16.25
N ALA A 77 -4.50 -8.49 16.07
CA ALA A 77 -3.54 -8.59 17.16
C ALA A 77 -3.43 -7.28 17.96
N ALA A 78 -3.39 -6.13 17.29
CA ALA A 78 -3.35 -4.82 17.92
C ALA A 78 -4.61 -4.53 18.75
N ARG A 79 -5.79 -4.91 18.23
CA ARG A 79 -7.06 -4.78 18.95
C ARG A 79 -7.11 -5.68 20.19
N ALA A 80 -6.59 -6.89 20.10
CA ALA A 80 -6.54 -7.82 21.24
C ALA A 80 -5.59 -7.32 22.36
N GLN A 81 -4.56 -6.55 22.01
CA GLN A 81 -3.61 -5.97 22.96
C GLN A 81 -4.06 -4.63 23.54
N ALA A 82 -5.08 -3.99 22.97
CA ALA A 82 -5.57 -2.71 23.47
C ALA A 82 -6.21 -2.89 24.85
N THR A 83 -5.49 -2.48 25.90
CA THR A 83 -6.05 -2.39 27.27
C THR A 83 -7.20 -1.38 27.26
N PRO A 84 -8.35 -1.67 27.91
CA PRO A 84 -9.39 -0.68 28.10
C PRO A 84 -8.79 0.56 28.74
N LYS A 85 -8.84 1.69 28.05
CA LYS A 85 -8.50 2.98 28.66
C LYS A 85 -9.57 3.21 29.73
N GLU A 86 -9.19 3.20 31.01
CA GLU A 86 -10.08 3.63 32.09
C GLU A 86 -10.65 4.99 31.68
N MET A 87 -11.98 5.06 31.54
CA MET A 87 -12.68 6.30 31.31
C MET A 87 -12.48 7.13 32.57
N ALA A 88 -11.55 8.10 32.50
CA ALA A 88 -11.37 9.08 33.55
C ALA A 88 -12.70 9.83 33.73
N THR A 89 -13.28 9.66 34.92
CA THR A 89 -14.47 10.30 35.47
C THR A 89 -14.42 11.81 35.41
#